data_AF-A0A2M8VH89-F1
#
_entry.id   AF-A0A2M8VH89-F1
#
_cell.length_a   1.000
_cell.length_b   1.000
_cell.length_c   1.000
_cell.angle_alpha   90.00
_cell.angle_beta   90.00
_cell.angle_gamma   90.00
#
_symmetry.space_group_name_H-M   'P 1'
#
loop_
_entity.id
_entity.type
_entity.pdbx_description
1 polymer ?
#
loop_
_entity_poly.entity_id
_entity_poly.type
_entity_poly.pdbx_seq_one_letter_code
_entity_poly.pdbx_strand_id
1 'polypeptide(L)'
;MAMLRNTFILFTSFMLSNYSFGQVVSKEFQNNCAREQLSEHQVFKGKSLVVSDFAEYCACQAEYIVNNATKQQVQELVSNPKATPQWLKAIKLKALNTCIASDSKMRT
;
A
#
# COMPACT_ATOMS: atom_id res chain seq x y z
N MET A 1 50.39 -8.75 8.95
CA MET A 1 49.28 -9.30 8.13
C MET A 1 48.05 -8.44 8.37
N ALA A 2 47.88 -7.37 7.61
CA ALA A 2 46.75 -6.48 7.69
C ALA A 2 46.05 -6.54 6.34
N MET A 3 44.96 -7.32 6.19
CA MET A 3 44.01 -7.25 5.06
C MET A 3 42.79 -8.18 5.28
N LEU A 4 42.19 -8.23 6.47
CA LEU A 4 40.98 -9.06 6.72
C LEU A 4 39.88 -8.35 7.51
N ARG A 5 39.97 -7.02 7.64
CA ARG A 5 39.04 -6.21 8.44
C ARG A 5 38.39 -5.06 7.66
N ASN A 6 38.14 -5.26 6.36
CA ASN A 6 37.51 -4.22 5.55
C ASN A 6 36.47 -4.72 4.52
N THR A 7 36.20 -6.03 4.47
CA THR A 7 35.32 -6.62 3.44
C THR A 7 33.89 -6.90 3.94
N PHE A 8 33.62 -6.76 5.24
CA PHE A 8 32.31 -7.10 5.81
C PHE A 8 31.29 -5.95 5.80
N ILE A 9 31.70 -4.72 5.46
CA ILE A 9 30.84 -3.52 5.55
C ILE A 9 30.05 -3.25 4.26
N LEU A 10 30.39 -3.87 3.14
CA LEU A 10 29.78 -3.56 1.83
C LEU A 10 28.48 -4.33 1.51
N PHE A 11 28.06 -5.30 2.32
CA PHE A 11 26.87 -6.11 2.02
C PHE A 11 25.57 -5.61 2.69
N THR A 12 25.63 -4.69 3.65
CA THR A 12 24.44 -4.23 4.39
C THR A 12 23.68 -3.08 3.72
N SER A 13 24.20 -2.49 2.64
CA SER A 13 23.59 -1.30 2.02
C SER A 13 22.45 -1.59 1.03
N PHE A 14 22.15 -2.85 0.70
CA PHE A 14 21.15 -3.15 -0.35
C PHE A 14 19.70 -3.28 0.15
N MET A 15 19.46 -3.27 1.47
CA MET A 15 18.11 -3.46 2.02
C MET A 15 17.35 -2.15 2.30
N LEU A 16 18.05 -1.02 2.49
CA LEU A 16 17.43 0.26 2.85
C LEU A 16 16.71 0.97 1.71
N SER A 17 17.06 0.69 0.45
CA SER A 17 16.39 1.31 -0.71
C SER A 17 14.95 0.83 -0.87
N ASN A 18 14.63 -0.42 -0.48
CA ASN A 18 13.28 -0.98 -0.66
C ASN A 18 12.24 -0.33 0.28
N TYR A 19 12.67 0.17 1.43
CA TYR A 19 11.78 0.76 2.43
C TYR A 19 11.22 2.11 1.99
N SER A 20 12.03 2.94 1.32
CA SER A 20 11.57 4.25 0.85
C SER A 20 10.58 4.13 -0.31
N PHE A 21 10.79 3.20 -1.25
CA PHE A 21 9.87 2.99 -2.37
C PHE A 21 8.52 2.43 -1.88
N GLY A 22 8.54 1.47 -0.96
CA GLY A 22 7.32 0.94 -0.35
C GLY A 22 6.52 2.01 0.41
N GLN A 23 7.21 2.90 1.15
CA GLN A 23 6.56 4.01 1.85
C GLN A 23 5.94 5.06 0.92
N VAL A 24 6.63 5.43 -0.17
CA VAL A 24 6.10 6.42 -1.13
C VAL A 24 4.88 5.87 -1.87
N VAL A 25 4.95 4.62 -2.36
CA VAL A 25 3.80 3.94 -2.99
C VAL A 25 2.65 3.85 -2.01
N SER A 26 2.93 3.45 -0.77
CA SER A 26 1.90 3.29 0.26
C SER A 26 1.14 4.61 0.50
N LYS A 27 1.83 5.74 0.61
CA LYS A 27 1.18 7.04 0.87
C LYS A 27 0.34 7.56 -0.31
N GLU A 28 0.86 7.49 -1.53
CA GLU A 28 0.12 7.94 -2.71
C GLU A 28 -1.07 7.02 -3.01
N PHE A 29 -0.87 5.71 -2.83
CA PHE A 29 -1.93 4.72 -2.92
C PHE A 29 -3.04 4.98 -1.88
N GLN A 30 -2.68 5.23 -0.62
CA GLN A 30 -3.66 5.54 0.44
C GLN A 30 -4.53 6.74 0.08
N ASN A 31 -3.92 7.81 -0.44
CA ASN A 31 -4.66 9.01 -0.88
C ASN A 31 -5.58 8.73 -2.07
N ASN A 32 -5.15 7.89 -3.03
CA ASN A 32 -5.99 7.48 -4.15
C ASN A 32 -7.16 6.62 -3.68
N CYS A 33 -6.88 5.61 -2.88
CA CYS A 33 -7.87 4.73 -2.27
C CYS A 33 -8.94 5.52 -1.51
N ALA A 34 -8.56 6.45 -0.64
CA ALA A 34 -9.53 7.19 0.18
C ALA A 34 -10.42 8.11 -0.67
N ARG A 35 -9.90 8.67 -1.77
CA ARG A 35 -10.69 9.44 -2.74
C ARG A 35 -11.63 8.56 -3.55
N GLU A 36 -11.16 7.40 -4.01
CA GLU A 36 -11.98 6.40 -4.70
C GLU A 36 -13.14 5.96 -3.79
N GLN A 37 -12.83 5.54 -2.56
CA GLN A 37 -13.85 5.12 -1.59
C GLN A 37 -14.85 6.22 -1.28
N LEU A 38 -14.39 7.45 -1.08
CA LEU A 38 -15.30 8.58 -0.88
C LEU A 38 -16.21 8.78 -2.10
N SER A 39 -15.69 8.73 -3.31
CA SER A 39 -16.50 8.89 -4.53
C SER A 39 -17.54 7.77 -4.71
N GLU A 40 -17.19 6.52 -4.35
CA GLU A 40 -18.08 5.37 -4.43
C GLU A 40 -19.19 5.41 -3.35
N HIS A 41 -18.91 6.01 -2.20
CA HIS A 41 -19.81 6.03 -1.04
C HIS A 41 -20.50 7.38 -0.79
N GLN A 42 -20.21 8.41 -1.61
CA GLN A 42 -20.86 9.73 -1.56
C GLN A 42 -22.39 9.68 -1.75
N VAL A 43 -22.92 8.57 -2.32
CA VAL A 43 -24.35 8.39 -2.60
C VAL A 43 -25.15 7.95 -1.36
N PHE A 44 -24.49 7.61 -0.24
CA PHE A 44 -25.18 7.23 1.00
C PHE A 44 -25.86 8.45 1.65
N LYS A 45 -27.17 8.58 1.42
CA LYS A 45 -28.02 9.57 2.06
C LYS A 45 -27.99 9.39 3.58
N GLY A 46 -27.47 10.39 4.30
CA GLY A 46 -27.62 10.52 5.76
C GLY A 46 -26.32 10.64 6.57
N LYS A 47 -25.15 10.45 5.96
CA LYS A 47 -23.85 10.71 6.61
C LYS A 47 -22.92 11.41 5.63
N SER A 48 -22.35 12.55 6.04
CA SER A 48 -21.29 13.22 5.29
C SER A 48 -19.99 12.44 5.50
N LEU A 49 -19.68 11.53 4.59
CA LEU A 49 -18.40 10.82 4.60
C LEU A 49 -17.28 11.78 4.18
N VAL A 50 -16.12 11.63 4.79
CA VAL A 50 -14.90 12.39 4.47
C VAL A 50 -13.74 11.43 4.21
N VAL A 51 -12.67 11.92 3.56
CA VAL A 51 -11.49 11.11 3.21
C VAL A 51 -10.91 10.35 4.41
N SER A 52 -10.94 10.97 5.61
CA SER A 52 -10.42 10.35 6.84
C SER A 52 -11.20 9.12 7.29
N ASP A 53 -12.48 9.00 6.90
CA ASP A 53 -13.30 7.84 7.27
C ASP A 53 -12.82 6.55 6.61
N PHE A 54 -12.00 6.65 5.56
CA PHE A 54 -11.44 5.52 4.82
C PHE A 54 -9.94 5.30 5.10
N ALA A 55 -9.33 6.11 5.97
CA ALA A 55 -7.88 6.09 6.18
C ALA A 55 -7.37 4.75 6.72
N GLU A 56 -8.08 4.15 7.69
CA GLU A 56 -7.71 2.85 8.29
C GLU A 56 -7.75 1.72 7.25
N TYR A 57 -8.86 1.63 6.50
CA TYR A 57 -8.99 0.67 5.40
C TYR A 57 -7.92 0.83 4.32
N CYS A 58 -7.67 2.07 3.88
CA CYS A 58 -6.70 2.34 2.84
C CYS A 58 -5.25 2.10 3.30
N ALA A 59 -4.95 2.33 4.58
CA ALA A 59 -3.67 1.95 5.17
C ALA A 59 -3.49 0.43 5.17
N CYS A 60 -4.52 -0.33 5.58
CA CYS A 60 -4.48 -1.78 5.52
C CYS A 60 -4.30 -2.31 4.09
N GLN A 61 -5.02 -1.77 3.10
CA GLN A 61 -4.81 -2.17 1.71
C GLN A 61 -3.38 -1.91 1.23
N ALA A 62 -2.84 -0.73 1.55
CA ALA A 62 -1.49 -0.35 1.14
C ALA A 62 -0.44 -1.28 1.73
N GLU A 63 -0.56 -1.61 3.02
CA GLU A 63 0.30 -2.59 3.69
C GLU A 63 0.16 -3.97 3.06
N TYR A 64 -1.06 -4.43 2.83
CA TYR A 64 -1.32 -5.73 2.19
C TYR A 64 -0.67 -5.79 0.80
N ILE A 65 -0.78 -4.73 0.01
CA ILE A 65 -0.18 -4.66 -1.34
C ILE A 65 1.33 -4.70 -1.26
N VAL A 66 1.96 -3.90 -0.40
CA VAL A 66 3.42 -3.88 -0.25
C VAL A 66 3.95 -5.25 0.19
N ASN A 67 3.22 -5.96 1.05
CA ASN A 67 3.61 -7.27 1.56
C ASN A 67 3.36 -8.43 0.57
N ASN A 68 2.45 -8.27 -0.40
CA ASN A 68 2.05 -9.32 -1.33
C ASN A 68 2.46 -9.06 -2.79
N ALA A 69 2.97 -7.88 -3.12
CA ALA A 69 3.47 -7.54 -4.43
C ALA A 69 4.96 -7.85 -4.59
N THR A 70 5.39 -8.15 -5.82
CA THR A 70 6.81 -8.26 -6.15
C THR A 70 7.45 -6.86 -6.26
N LYS A 71 8.78 -6.80 -6.21
CA LYS A 71 9.51 -5.54 -6.38
C LYS A 71 9.20 -4.86 -7.72
N GLN A 72 9.06 -5.64 -8.80
CA GLN A 72 8.73 -5.13 -10.13
C GLN A 72 7.32 -4.53 -10.15
N GLN A 73 6.37 -5.17 -9.47
CA GLN A 73 5.00 -4.71 -9.32
C GLN A 73 4.93 -3.40 -8.52
N VAL A 74 5.68 -3.30 -7.42
CA VAL A 74 5.80 -2.04 -6.66
C VAL A 74 6.40 -0.93 -7.53
N GLN A 75 7.45 -1.23 -8.30
CA GLN A 75 8.09 -0.27 -9.21
C GLN A 75 7.15 0.19 -10.34
N GLU A 76 6.29 -0.71 -10.85
CA GLU A 76 5.24 -0.38 -11.81
C GLU A 76 4.26 0.65 -11.22
N LEU A 77 3.86 0.47 -9.97
CA LEU A 77 2.99 1.43 -9.27
C LEU A 77 3.68 2.77 -8.97
N VAL A 78 4.99 2.77 -8.66
CA VAL A 78 5.76 4.02 -8.53
C VAL A 78 5.77 4.79 -9.85
N SER A 79 6.01 4.08 -10.95
CA SER A 79 6.19 4.68 -12.27
C SER A 79 4.87 5.15 -12.87
N ASN A 80 3.76 4.50 -12.51
CA ASN A 80 2.41 4.89 -12.91
C ASN A 80 1.41 4.68 -11.76
N PRO A 81 1.26 5.67 -10.85
CA PRO A 81 0.38 5.56 -9.68
C PRO A 81 -1.11 5.41 -9.98
N LYS A 82 -1.53 5.71 -11.23
CA LYS A 82 -2.91 5.53 -11.71
C LYS A 82 -3.12 4.19 -12.43
N ALA A 83 -2.06 3.40 -12.62
CA ALA A 83 -2.18 2.09 -13.24
C ALA A 83 -3.04 1.16 -12.37
N THR A 84 -3.93 0.43 -13.01
CA THR A 84 -4.74 -0.63 -12.40
C THR A 84 -4.48 -1.96 -13.09
N PRO A 85 -3.24 -2.48 -13.01
CA PRO A 85 -2.88 -3.74 -13.65
C PRO A 85 -3.69 -4.91 -13.07
N GLN A 86 -3.84 -5.98 -13.85
CA GLN A 86 -4.69 -7.11 -13.46
C GLN A 86 -4.24 -7.77 -12.15
N TRP A 87 -2.92 -7.85 -11.91
CA TRP A 87 -2.37 -8.37 -10.66
C TRP A 87 -2.79 -7.52 -9.45
N LEU A 88 -2.89 -6.19 -9.61
CA LEU A 88 -3.30 -5.28 -8.54
C LEU A 88 -4.76 -5.51 -8.16
N LYS A 89 -5.63 -5.74 -9.16
CA LYS A 89 -7.05 -6.08 -8.90
C LYS A 89 -7.18 -7.35 -8.06
N ALA A 90 -6.38 -8.38 -8.36
CA ALA A 90 -6.40 -9.64 -7.61
C ALA A 90 -5.91 -9.46 -6.16
N ILE A 91 -4.87 -8.64 -5.94
CA ILE A 91 -4.39 -8.34 -4.59
C ILE A 91 -5.40 -7.49 -3.82
N LYS A 92 -5.98 -6.44 -4.44
CA LYS A 92 -7.03 -5.61 -3.84
C LYS A 92 -8.23 -6.44 -3.38
N LEU A 93 -8.67 -7.43 -4.17
CA LEU A 93 -9.78 -8.31 -3.80
C LEU A 93 -9.46 -9.16 -2.55
N LYS A 94 -8.22 -9.63 -2.41
CA LYS A 94 -7.79 -10.36 -1.21
C LYS A 94 -7.67 -9.41 -0.01
N ALA A 95 -7.10 -8.23 -0.23
CA ALA A 95 -6.99 -7.19 0.77
C ALA A 95 -8.36 -6.73 1.29
N LEU A 96 -9.39 -6.67 0.44
CA LEU A 96 -10.77 -6.35 0.85
C LEU A 96 -11.25 -7.27 1.98
N ASN A 97 -11.13 -8.59 1.78
CA ASN A 97 -11.57 -9.58 2.76
C ASN A 97 -10.78 -9.48 4.07
N THR A 98 -9.47 -9.21 4.00
CA THR A 98 -8.60 -9.08 5.17
C THR A 98 -8.84 -7.76 5.91
N CYS A 99 -8.93 -6.65 5.18
CA CYS A 99 -8.97 -5.30 5.72
C CYS A 99 -10.35 -4.91 6.26
N ILE A 100 -11.44 -5.40 5.66
CA ILE A 100 -12.78 -5.21 6.24
C ILE A 100 -12.96 -6.08 7.48
N ALA A 101 -12.41 -7.29 7.50
CA ALA A 101 -12.46 -8.15 8.69
C ALA A 101 -11.71 -7.55 9.90
N SER A 102 -10.65 -6.77 9.65
CA SER A 102 -9.91 -6.05 10.70
C SER A 102 -10.57 -4.74 11.14
N ASP A 103 -11.45 -4.14 10.32
CA ASP A 103 -12.10 -2.87 10.65
C ASP A 103 -13.48 -3.11 11.29
N SER A 104 -13.53 -2.99 12.62
CA SER A 104 -14.76 -3.15 13.41
C SER A 104 -15.87 -2.14 13.08
N LYS A 105 -15.56 -1.02 12.43
CA LYS A 105 -16.57 -0.01 12.00
C LYS A 105 -17.16 -0.32 10.63
N MET A 106 -16.49 -1.17 9.83
CA MET A 106 -16.97 -1.62 8.52
C MET A 106 -17.69 -2.98 8.56
N ARG A 107 -17.66 -3.69 9.70
CA ARG A 107 -18.57 -4.83 9.97
C ARG A 107 -19.97 -4.29 10.27
N THR A 108 -20.79 -4.11 9.22
CA THR A 108 -22.26 -4.15 9.36
C THR A 108 -22.74 -5.57 9.63
#